data_AF-A0A485BAH3-F1
#
_entry.id   AF-A0A485BAH3-F1
#
_cell.length_a   1.000
_cell.length_b   1.000
_cell.length_c   1.000
_cell.angle_alpha   90.00
_cell.angle_beta   90.00
_cell.angle_gamma   90.00
#
_symmetry.space_group_name_H-M   'P 1'
#
loop_
_entity.id
_entity.type
_entity.pdbx_description
1 polymer ?
#
loop_
_entity_poly.entity_id
_entity_poly.type
_entity_poly.pdbx_seq_one_letter_code
_entity_poly.pdbx_strand_id
1 'polypeptide(L)' 'MQHKCAKKKTAIKPWLMDNKLVVGVGNIYASESLFSAGIHPDRLASSLSREECERLVK' A
#
# COMPACT_ATOMS: atom_id res chain seq x y z
N MET A 1 -4.41 -0.38 -8.50
CA MET A 1 -3.22 -0.10 -7.67
C MET A 1 -1.94 -0.69 -8.22
N GLN A 2 -1.88 -1.97 -8.58
CA GLN A 2 -0.64 -2.68 -8.97
C GLN A 2 0.27 -1.93 -9.97
N HIS A 3 -0.28 -1.37 -11.04
CA HIS A 3 0.51 -0.63 -12.05
C HIS A 3 1.18 0.65 -11.50
N LYS A 4 0.62 1.25 -10.44
CA LYS A 4 1.19 2.43 -9.75
C LYS A 4 2.27 2.03 -8.73
N CYS A 5 2.16 0.85 -8.10
CA CYS A 5 3.15 0.34 -7.12
C CYS A 5 4.37 -0.28 -7.81
N ALA A 6 4.17 -0.94 -8.96
CA ALA A 6 5.20 -1.73 -9.65
C ALA A 6 6.46 -0.94 -10.03
N LYS A 7 6.35 0.38 -10.24
CA LYS A 7 7.48 1.27 -10.57
C LYS A 7 8.06 2.02 -9.37
N LYS A 8 7.56 1.78 -8.15
CA LYS A 8 7.89 2.57 -6.96
C LYS A 8 8.81 1.78 -6.04
N LYS A 9 10.03 2.32 -5.83
CA LYS A 9 11.04 1.78 -4.92
C LYS A 9 10.88 2.30 -3.47
N THR A 10 9.71 2.78 -3.13
CA THR A 10 9.39 3.31 -1.79
C THR A 10 8.67 2.24 -0.97
N ALA A 11 8.82 2.29 0.34
CA ALA A 11 8.03 1.46 1.24
C ALA A 11 6.52 1.67 1.03
N ILE A 12 5.73 0.63 1.29
CA ILE A 12 4.29 0.64 1.02
C ILE A 12 3.53 1.61 1.92
N LYS A 13 3.95 1.78 3.17
CA LYS A 13 3.30 2.70 4.12
C LYS A 13 3.36 4.17 3.67
N PRO A 14 4.53 4.78 3.41
CA PRO A 14 4.57 6.14 2.89
C PRO A 14 3.95 6.26 1.50
N TRP A 15 3.97 5.19 0.71
CA TRP A 15 3.32 5.16 -0.60
C TRP A 15 1.79 5.15 -0.52
N LEU A 16 1.21 4.49 0.50
CA LEU A 16 -0.23 4.45 0.75
C LEU A 16 -0.75 5.77 1.35
N MET A 17 0.10 6.43 2.14
CA MET A 17 -0.15 7.78 2.68
C MET A 17 0.07 8.90 1.64
N ASP A 18 0.60 8.57 0.46
CA ASP A 18 0.73 9.52 -0.63
C ASP A 18 -0.67 9.86 -1.15
N ASN A 19 -1.13 11.09 -0.89
CA ASN A 19 -2.44 11.61 -1.27
C ASN A 19 -2.76 11.50 -2.78
N LYS A 20 -1.77 11.15 -3.60
CA LYS A 20 -1.91 10.91 -5.04
C LYS A 20 -2.61 9.57 -5.35
N LEU A 21 -2.76 8.69 -4.37
CA LEU A 21 -3.22 7.32 -4.60
C LEU A 21 -4.51 6.97 -3.88
N VAL A 22 -4.66 7.37 -2.63
CA VAL A 22 -5.92 7.35 -1.89
C VAL A 22 -5.99 8.63 -1.07
N VAL A 23 -7.04 9.43 -1.30
CA VAL A 23 -7.36 10.57 -0.44
C VAL A 23 -8.13 10.04 0.79
N GLY A 24 -7.70 10.42 1.99
CA GLY A 24 -8.38 10.06 3.24
C GLY A 24 -7.78 8.90 4.05
N VAL A 25 -6.73 8.22 3.57
CA VAL A 25 -6.02 7.21 4.37
C VAL A 25 -4.99 7.89 5.27
N GLY A 26 -5.38 8.06 6.53
CA GLY A 26 -4.47 8.47 7.60
C GLY A 26 -3.50 7.36 8.01
N ASN A 27 -2.52 7.70 8.86
CA ASN A 27 -1.51 6.78 9.38
C ASN A 27 -2.11 5.51 10.04
N ILE A 28 -3.28 5.66 10.67
CA ILE A 28 -4.02 4.59 11.36
C ILE A 28 -4.60 3.62 10.33
N TYR A 29 -5.44 4.11 9.42
CA TYR A 29 -6.02 3.31 8.34
C TYR A 29 -4.96 2.65 7.45
N ALA A 30 -3.85 3.34 7.15
CA ALA A 30 -2.76 2.75 6.39
C ALA A 30 -2.17 1.53 7.11
N SER A 31 -1.96 1.65 8.42
CA SER A 31 -1.40 0.57 9.23
C SER A 31 -2.41 -0.57 9.40
N GLU A 32 -3.70 -0.27 9.57
CA GLU A 32 -4.77 -1.27 9.64
C GLU A 32 -4.98 -2.01 8.32
N SER A 33 -5.01 -1.32 7.18
CA SER A 33 -5.10 -1.96 5.85
C SER A 33 -3.90 -2.86 5.58
N LEU A 34 -2.70 -2.41 5.94
CA LEU A 34 -1.48 -3.21 5.82
C LEU A 34 -1.51 -4.44 6.74
N PHE A 35 -1.97 -4.27 7.98
CA PHE A 35 -2.12 -5.36 8.93
C PHE A 35 -3.16 -6.39 8.47
N SER A 36 -4.33 -5.92 8.02
CA SER A 36 -5.41 -6.75 7.48
C SER A 36 -4.99 -7.50 6.20
N ALA A 37 -4.18 -6.85 5.36
CA ALA A 37 -3.61 -7.48 4.17
C ALA A 37 -2.39 -8.40 4.46
N GLY A 38 -1.85 -8.39 5.68
CA GLY A 38 -0.66 -9.15 6.06
C GLY A 38 0.65 -8.63 5.46
N ILE A 39 0.72 -7.33 5.15
CA ILE A 39 1.82 -6.69 4.44
C ILE A 39 2.67 -5.89 5.44
N HIS A 40 3.98 -6.11 5.43
CA HIS A 40 4.90 -5.33 6.25
C HIS A 40 4.97 -3.86 5.77
N PRO A 41 4.86 -2.85 6.65
CA PRO A 41 4.80 -1.44 6.25
C PRO A 41 6.07 -0.93 5.56
N ASP A 42 7.21 -1.54 5.88
CA ASP A 42 8.51 -1.24 5.26
C ASP A 42 8.73 -1.99 3.93
N ARG A 43 7.84 -2.91 3.57
CA ARG A 43 7.96 -3.67 2.32
C ARG A 43 7.88 -2.73 1.12
N LEU A 44 8.71 -2.98 0.12
CA LEU A 44 8.68 -2.23 -1.13
C LEU A 44 7.31 -2.34 -1.79
N ALA A 45 6.74 -1.20 -2.19
CA ALA A 45 5.49 -1.16 -2.93
C ALA A 45 5.57 -1.94 -4.26
N SER A 46 6.75 -1.98 -4.89
CA SER A 46 7.01 -2.78 -6.10
C SER A 46 7.06 -4.29 -5.86
N SER A 47 7.19 -4.73 -4.61
CA SER A 47 7.26 -6.16 -4.26
C SER A 47 5.88 -6.77 -3.97
N LEU A 48 4.81 -5.97 -4.06
CA LEU A 48 3.45 -6.45 -3.83
C LEU A 48 2.92 -7.23 -5.03
N SER A 49 2.36 -8.39 -4.73
CA SER A 49 1.64 -9.21 -5.71
C SER A 49 0.28 -8.58 -6.07
N ARG A 50 -0.31 -9.06 -7.17
CA ARG A 50 -1.64 -8.57 -7.62
C ARG A 50 -2.69 -8.75 -6.54
N GLU A 51 -2.70 -9.94 -5.95
CA GLU A 51 -3.64 -10.32 -4.88
C GLU A 51 -3.50 -9.44 -3.64
N GLU A 52 -2.27 -9.08 -3.26
CA GLU A 52 -2.00 -8.18 -2.13
C GLU A 52 -2.50 -6.77 -2.42
N CYS A 53 -2.30 -6.28 -3.66
CA CYS A 53 -2.88 -5.01 -4.09
C CYS A 53 -4.42 -5.04 -4.11
N GLU A 54 -5.04 -6.17 -4.43
CA GLU A 54 -6.50 -6.31 -4.42
C GLU A 54 -7.06 -6.34 -2.99
N ARG A 55 -6.36 -6.96 -2.02
CA ARG A 55 -6.75 -6.91 -0.60
C ARG A 55 -6.70 -5.50 -0.01
N LEU A 56 -5.79 -4.65 -0.49
CA LEU A 56 -5.66 -3.25 -0.03
C LEU A 56 -6.71 -2.29 -0.61
N VAL A 57 -7.41 -2.67 -1.69
CA VAL A 57 -8.42 -1.83 -2.38
C VAL A 57 -9.85 -2.26 -2.05
N LYS A 58 -10.01 -3.40 -1.38
CA LYS A 58 -11.32 -3.98 -1.07
C LYS A 58 -12.07 -3.18 -0.01
#